data_AF-A0A7I7LAR6-F1
#
_entry.id   AF-A0A7I7LAR6-F1
#
_cell.length_a   1.000
_cell.length_b   1.000
_cell.length_c   1.000
_cell.angle_alpha   90.00
_cell.angle_beta   90.00
_cell.angle_gamma   90.00
#
_symmetry.space_group_name_H-M   'P 1'
#
loop_
_entity.id
_entity.type
_entity.pdbx_description
1 polymer ?
#
loop_
_entity_poly.entity_id
_entity_poly.type
_entity_poly.pdbx_seq_one_letter_code
_entity_poly.pdbx_strand_id
1 'polypeptide(L)'
;MATSDGFHPDFPAETAAPDRRRAQVHHIKASEISSDTAQSEGLRRFAALSGRSVGAEKIWMGETHVLPRTVSANHHHGDSETAIYVRSGRPEFVFHDGEQEVRIATEPGDYIFVPPYLPHREENPDPTIPAEVVIARSTQEAIVVNLPGLYPLS
;
A
#
# COMPACT_ATOMS: atom_id res chain seq x y z
N MET A 1 3.49 -31.54 45.17
CA MET A 1 2.48 -32.01 44.20
C MET A 1 1.43 -30.91 44.08
N ALA A 2 1.46 -30.14 43.01
CA ALA A 2 0.40 -29.19 42.66
C ALA A 2 -0.40 -29.81 41.52
N THR A 3 -1.71 -29.86 41.71
CA THR A 3 -2.70 -30.51 40.86
C THR A 3 -3.01 -29.66 39.64
N SER A 4 -3.03 -30.26 38.45
CA SER A 4 -3.51 -29.66 37.22
C SER A 4 -5.03 -29.43 37.30
N ASP A 5 -5.44 -28.18 37.35
CA ASP A 5 -6.81 -27.73 37.25
C ASP A 5 -7.26 -27.80 35.78
N GLY A 6 -8.14 -28.77 35.49
CA GLY A 6 -8.61 -29.15 34.16
C GLY A 6 -9.58 -28.15 33.52
N PHE A 7 -9.15 -26.91 33.31
CA PHE A 7 -9.90 -25.92 32.53
C PHE A 7 -9.07 -25.14 31.48
N HIS A 8 -7.79 -25.44 31.34
CA HIS A 8 -6.99 -24.93 30.22
C HIS A 8 -6.71 -26.07 29.23
N PRO A 9 -7.19 -26.01 27.97
CA PRO A 9 -6.56 -26.80 26.94
C PRO A 9 -5.12 -26.28 26.83
N ASP A 10 -4.16 -27.14 27.17
CA ASP A 10 -2.78 -26.93 26.79
C ASP A 10 -2.76 -26.87 25.26
N PHE A 11 -2.76 -25.66 24.70
CA PHE A 11 -2.36 -25.50 23.32
C PHE A 11 -0.92 -26.01 23.28
N PRO A 12 -0.60 -27.07 22.53
CA PRO A 12 0.80 -27.33 22.25
C PRO A 12 1.30 -26.04 21.63
N ALA A 13 2.29 -25.41 22.28
CA ALA A 13 3.10 -24.43 21.61
C ALA A 13 3.66 -25.18 20.41
N GLU A 14 3.03 -25.03 19.25
CA GLU A 14 3.63 -25.43 17.99
C GLU A 14 4.96 -24.71 17.99
N THR A 15 6.02 -25.46 18.28
CA THR A 15 7.38 -25.05 18.03
C THR A 15 7.53 -25.02 16.52
N ALA A 16 6.83 -24.10 15.87
CA ALA A 16 7.22 -23.60 14.57
C ALA A 16 8.66 -23.15 14.77
N ALA A 17 9.58 -23.75 14.00
CA ALA A 17 10.97 -23.33 14.00
C ALA A 17 11.00 -21.79 13.93
N PRO A 18 11.80 -21.11 14.77
CA PRO A 18 11.76 -19.65 14.85
C PRO A 18 11.91 -19.11 13.44
N ASP A 19 10.93 -18.30 13.00
CA ASP A 19 10.95 -17.72 11.67
C ASP A 19 12.26 -16.95 11.52
N ARG A 20 13.20 -17.53 10.77
CA ARG A 20 14.56 -16.98 10.64
C ARG A 20 14.53 -15.57 10.07
N ARG A 21 13.43 -15.18 9.41
CA ARG A 21 13.21 -13.82 8.94
C ARG A 21 13.15 -12.80 10.09
N ARG A 22 12.73 -13.18 11.29
CA ARG A 22 12.73 -12.28 12.47
C ARG A 22 14.11 -12.10 13.12
N ALA A 23 15.10 -12.92 12.76
CA ALA A 23 16.41 -12.94 13.40
C ALA A 23 17.50 -12.16 12.62
N GLN A 24 17.15 -11.48 11.52
CA GLN A 24 18.10 -10.82 10.64
C GLN A 24 17.52 -9.58 9.95
N VAL A 25 18.40 -8.69 9.49
CA VAL A 25 18.02 -7.60 8.58
C VAL A 25 17.83 -8.15 7.18
N HIS A 26 16.79 -7.71 6.48
CA HIS A 26 16.55 -8.08 5.09
C HIS A 26 16.90 -6.92 4.16
N HIS A 27 17.52 -7.26 3.04
CA HIS A 27 17.83 -6.33 1.96
C HIS A 27 17.21 -6.89 0.68
N ILE A 28 16.37 -6.08 0.04
CA ILE A 28 15.81 -6.34 -1.29
C ILE A 28 16.40 -5.27 -2.21
N LYS A 29 17.09 -5.67 -3.27
CA LYS A 29 17.60 -4.70 -4.24
C LYS A 29 16.43 -4.13 -5.04
N ALA A 30 16.57 -2.90 -5.51
CA ALA A 30 15.58 -2.30 -6.41
C ALA A 30 15.33 -3.16 -7.67
N SER A 31 16.34 -3.88 -8.16
CA SER A 31 16.22 -4.81 -9.29
C SER A 31 15.48 -6.13 -8.97
N GLU A 32 15.14 -6.37 -7.71
CA GLU A 32 14.55 -7.63 -7.21
C GLU A 32 13.11 -7.43 -6.69
N ILE A 33 12.56 -6.21 -6.78
CA ILE A 33 11.19 -5.94 -6.37
C ILE A 33 10.21 -6.74 -7.22
N SER A 34 9.15 -7.24 -6.58
CA SER A 34 8.20 -8.14 -7.22
C SER A 34 7.13 -7.38 -7.99
N SER A 35 6.91 -7.73 -9.26
CA SER A 35 5.75 -7.27 -10.03
C SER A 35 4.50 -8.14 -9.84
N ASP A 36 4.56 -9.18 -8.99
CA ASP A 36 3.42 -10.02 -8.61
C ASP A 36 2.47 -9.30 -7.65
N THR A 37 1.87 -8.23 -8.18
CA THR A 37 0.89 -7.38 -7.51
C THR A 37 -0.24 -7.08 -8.50
N ALA A 38 -1.37 -6.59 -7.99
CA ALA A 38 -2.49 -6.18 -8.85
C ALA A 38 -2.07 -5.02 -9.75
N GLN A 39 -2.12 -5.25 -11.07
CA GLN A 39 -1.81 -4.24 -12.08
C GLN A 39 -3.10 -3.67 -12.67
N SER A 40 -3.04 -2.42 -13.10
CA SER A 40 -4.12 -1.78 -13.85
C SER A 40 -3.53 -1.01 -15.03
N GLU A 41 -4.35 -0.72 -16.03
CA GLU A 41 -3.90 0.12 -17.15
C GLU A 41 -3.32 1.45 -16.62
N GLY A 42 -2.15 1.85 -17.12
CA GLY A 42 -1.46 3.07 -16.70
C GLY A 42 -0.73 3.01 -15.36
N LEU A 43 -1.00 2.03 -14.48
CA LEU A 43 -0.34 1.92 -13.17
C LEU A 43 0.39 0.58 -13.03
N ARG A 44 1.71 0.65 -12.90
CA ARG A 44 2.55 -0.52 -12.58
C ARG A 44 2.96 -0.48 -11.11
N ARG A 45 2.63 -1.53 -10.37
CA ARG A 45 2.88 -1.64 -8.93
C ARG A 45 3.92 -2.72 -8.65
N PHE A 46 4.79 -2.46 -7.70
CA PHE A 46 5.86 -3.36 -7.31
C PHE A 46 5.93 -3.46 -5.79
N ALA A 47 6.13 -4.67 -5.27
CA ALA A 47 6.31 -4.92 -3.84
C ALA A 47 7.79 -5.15 -3.52
N ALA A 48 8.32 -4.41 -2.53
CA ALA A 48 9.66 -4.62 -2.00
C ALA A 48 9.59 -5.34 -0.64
N LEU A 49 8.91 -4.74 0.34
CA LEU A 49 8.79 -5.26 1.70
C LEU A 49 7.35 -5.71 1.96
N SER A 50 7.15 -6.97 2.33
CA SER A 50 5.83 -7.56 2.61
C SER A 50 5.99 -8.82 3.45
N GLY A 51 4.87 -9.37 3.93
CA GLY A 51 4.81 -10.68 4.57
C GLY A 51 5.36 -11.80 3.69
N ARG A 52 5.14 -11.71 2.38
CA ARG A 52 5.68 -12.69 1.42
C ARG A 52 7.18 -12.54 1.20
N SER A 53 7.69 -11.31 1.05
CA SER A 53 9.12 -11.10 0.75
C SER A 53 10.01 -11.24 1.98
N VAL A 54 9.66 -10.58 3.08
CA VAL A 54 10.53 -10.47 4.27
C VAL A 54 9.86 -10.88 5.57
N GLY A 55 8.61 -11.37 5.53
CA GLY A 55 7.86 -11.73 6.73
C GLY A 55 7.34 -10.52 7.51
N ALA A 56 7.14 -9.37 6.84
CA ALA A 56 6.55 -8.20 7.49
C ALA A 56 5.09 -8.45 7.90
N GLU A 57 4.68 -7.89 9.04
CA GLU A 57 3.33 -8.08 9.58
C GLU A 57 2.52 -6.79 9.62
N LYS A 58 3.18 -5.65 9.85
CA LYS A 58 2.52 -4.36 10.07
C LYS A 58 2.77 -3.33 8.98
N ILE A 59 3.71 -3.61 8.08
CA ILE A 59 4.08 -2.71 7.00
C ILE A 59 4.23 -3.49 5.70
N TRP A 60 3.65 -2.95 4.65
CA TRP A 60 3.96 -3.27 3.26
C TRP A 60 4.62 -2.04 2.65
N MET A 61 5.63 -2.22 1.80
CA MET A 61 6.28 -1.12 1.10
C MET A 61 6.65 -1.52 -0.33
N GLY A 62 6.47 -0.59 -1.25
CA GLY A 62 6.69 -0.81 -2.66
C GLY A 62 6.77 0.50 -3.44
N GLU A 63 6.71 0.39 -4.76
CA GLU A 63 6.64 1.55 -5.65
C GLU A 63 5.53 1.40 -6.69
N THR A 64 4.99 2.52 -7.13
CA THR A 64 4.02 2.59 -8.22
C THR A 64 4.51 3.56 -9.27
N HIS A 65 4.52 3.10 -10.52
CA HIS A 65 4.83 3.90 -11.69
C HIS A 65 3.51 4.24 -12.38
N VAL A 66 3.25 5.54 -12.50
CA VAL A 66 2.04 6.09 -13.11
C VAL A 66 2.43 6.65 -14.48
N LEU A 67 2.00 5.98 -15.54
CA LEU A 67 2.34 6.35 -16.92
C LEU A 67 1.78 7.73 -17.28
N PRO A 68 2.33 8.41 -18.31
CA PRO A 68 1.78 9.67 -18.79
C PRO A 68 0.29 9.59 -19.12
N ARG A 69 -0.46 10.67 -18.84
CA ARG A 69 -1.91 10.78 -19.05
C ARG A 69 -2.76 9.70 -18.39
N THR A 70 -2.24 9.08 -17.33
CA THR A 70 -2.99 8.04 -16.61
C THR A 70 -4.00 8.67 -15.67
N VAL A 71 -5.21 8.11 -15.67
CA VAL A 71 -6.24 8.33 -14.63
C VAL A 71 -6.62 6.95 -14.12
N SER A 72 -6.36 6.69 -12.84
CA SER A 72 -6.77 5.43 -12.22
C SER A 72 -8.30 5.38 -12.01
N ALA A 73 -8.83 4.18 -11.77
CA ALA A 73 -10.21 4.03 -11.33
C ALA A 73 -10.40 4.65 -9.93
N ASN A 74 -11.60 5.16 -9.66
CA ASN A 74 -11.98 5.55 -8.31
C ASN A 74 -11.95 4.33 -7.39
N HIS A 75 -11.30 4.43 -6.24
CA HIS A 75 -11.16 3.29 -5.33
C HIS A 75 -10.88 3.73 -3.90
N HIS A 76 -10.90 2.77 -2.97
CA HIS A 76 -10.34 2.94 -1.63
C HIS A 76 -9.49 1.71 -1.23
N HIS A 77 -8.68 1.87 -0.18
CA HIS A 77 -7.75 0.84 0.29
C HIS A 77 -8.24 0.05 1.52
N GLY A 78 -9.57 -0.09 1.67
CA GLY A 78 -10.17 -0.70 2.86
C GLY A 78 -9.68 -0.03 4.14
N ASP A 79 -9.26 -0.84 5.12
CA ASP A 79 -8.72 -0.40 6.40
C ASP A 79 -7.24 0.03 6.37
N SER A 80 -6.59 0.00 5.19
CA SER A 80 -5.18 0.39 5.07
C SER A 80 -5.00 1.90 5.23
N GLU A 81 -4.10 2.28 6.12
CA GLU A 81 -3.42 3.57 6.03
C GLU A 81 -2.43 3.50 4.87
N THR A 82 -2.37 4.54 4.04
CA THR A 82 -1.42 4.60 2.92
C THR A 82 -0.61 5.88 3.00
N ALA A 83 0.70 5.73 3.13
CA ALA A 83 1.66 6.82 3.04
C ALA A 83 2.40 6.74 1.70
N ILE A 84 2.58 7.88 1.05
CA ILE A 84 3.16 7.97 -0.28
C ILE A 84 4.24 9.04 -0.27
N TYR A 85 5.39 8.75 -0.86
CA TYR A 85 6.45 9.71 -1.13
C TYR A 85 6.64 9.85 -2.63
N VAL A 86 6.62 11.08 -3.13
CA VAL A 86 6.79 11.36 -4.56
C VAL A 86 8.28 11.34 -4.89
N ARG A 87 8.71 10.31 -5.61
CA ARG A 87 10.12 10.13 -5.99
C ARG A 87 10.46 10.93 -7.25
N SER A 88 9.58 10.90 -8.25
CA SER A 88 9.75 11.61 -9.52
C SER A 88 8.40 11.89 -10.20
N GLY A 89 8.38 12.83 -11.16
CA GLY A 89 7.16 13.28 -11.82
C GLY A 89 6.30 14.20 -10.95
N ARG A 90 5.06 14.47 -11.39
CA ARG A 90 4.10 15.36 -10.71
C ARG A 90 2.70 14.75 -10.72
N PRO A 91 2.48 13.64 -10.00
CA PRO A 91 1.16 13.03 -9.91
C PRO A 91 0.20 13.92 -9.10
N GLU A 92 -1.08 13.70 -9.28
CA GLU A 92 -2.15 14.37 -8.54
C GLU A 92 -3.01 13.32 -7.82
N PHE A 93 -3.46 13.66 -6.62
CA PHE A 93 -4.35 12.81 -5.82
C PHE A 93 -5.69 13.50 -5.70
N VAL A 94 -6.75 12.78 -6.08
CA VAL A 94 -8.09 13.35 -6.20
C VAL A 94 -9.04 12.63 -5.26
N PHE A 95 -9.76 13.38 -4.44
CA PHE A 95 -10.82 12.89 -3.56
C PHE A 95 -12.01 13.87 -3.59
N HIS A 96 -13.11 13.54 -2.94
CA HIS A 96 -14.27 14.45 -2.82
C HIS A 96 -14.41 14.92 -1.37
N ASP A 97 -14.49 16.23 -1.13
CA ASP A 97 -14.52 16.81 0.22
C ASP A 97 -15.94 16.96 0.81
N GLY A 98 -16.96 16.78 -0.03
CA GLY A 98 -18.37 16.88 0.31
C GLY A 98 -19.10 17.98 -0.46
N GLU A 99 -18.34 18.89 -1.06
CA GLU A 99 -18.83 19.94 -1.93
C GLU A 99 -18.36 19.72 -3.37
N GLN A 100 -17.12 19.29 -3.56
CA GLN A 100 -16.50 19.12 -4.88
C GLN A 100 -15.37 18.08 -4.87
N GLU A 101 -14.89 17.72 -6.06
CA GLU A 101 -13.61 17.04 -6.19
C GLU A 101 -12.45 17.99 -5.88
N VAL A 102 -11.58 17.57 -4.97
CA VAL A 102 -10.37 18.28 -4.58
C VAL A 102 -9.17 17.61 -5.22
N ARG A 103 -8.27 18.42 -5.77
CA ARG A 103 -7.01 18.00 -6.36
C ARG A 103 -5.84 18.40 -5.49
N ILE A 104 -5.03 17.42 -5.12
CA ILE A 104 -3.74 17.68 -4.48
C ILE A 104 -2.66 17.44 -5.53
N ALA A 105 -2.15 18.53 -6.11
CA ALA A 105 -1.00 18.48 -7.01
C ALA A 105 0.29 18.37 -6.19
N THR A 106 1.21 17.52 -6.65
CA THR A 106 2.44 17.20 -5.92
C THR A 106 3.69 17.34 -6.77
N GLU A 107 4.84 17.39 -6.12
CA GLU A 107 6.14 17.37 -6.77
C GLU A 107 7.16 16.47 -6.04
N PRO A 108 8.31 16.15 -6.66
CA PRO A 108 9.30 15.27 -6.04
C PRO A 108 9.76 15.79 -4.68
N GLY A 109 9.67 14.94 -3.65
CA GLY A 109 9.94 15.31 -2.26
C GLY A 109 8.69 15.41 -1.38
N ASP A 110 7.50 15.47 -1.98
CA ASP A 110 6.25 15.57 -1.23
C ASP A 110 5.80 14.25 -0.61
N TYR A 111 5.03 14.38 0.47
CA TYR A 111 4.43 13.27 1.21
C TYR A 111 2.91 13.38 1.17
N ILE A 112 2.25 12.26 0.94
CA ILE A 112 0.79 12.15 0.91
C ILE A 112 0.36 11.06 1.87
N PHE A 113 -0.72 11.33 2.58
CA PHE A 113 -1.40 10.36 3.43
C PHE A 113 -2.83 10.17 2.93
N VAL A 114 -3.19 8.94 2.63
CA VAL A 114 -4.57 8.55 2.32
C VAL A 114 -5.10 7.75 3.50
N PRO A 115 -6.12 8.26 4.22
CA PRO A 115 -6.71 7.55 5.35
C PRO A 115 -7.52 6.33 4.87
N PRO A 116 -7.76 5.36 5.77
CA PRO A 116 -8.62 4.22 5.50
C PRO A 116 -9.97 4.64 4.90
N TYR A 117 -10.45 3.82 3.98
CA TYR A 117 -11.74 3.93 3.29
C TYR A 117 -11.96 5.17 2.42
N LEU A 118 -11.06 6.14 2.38
CA LEU A 118 -11.26 7.36 1.60
C LEU A 118 -11.31 7.03 0.10
N PRO A 119 -12.44 7.30 -0.58
CA PRO A 119 -12.50 7.20 -2.04
C PRO A 119 -11.55 8.23 -2.66
N HIS A 120 -10.64 7.74 -3.50
CA HIS A 120 -9.70 8.59 -4.23
C HIS A 120 -9.33 7.96 -5.58
N ARG A 121 -8.59 8.72 -6.38
CA ARG A 121 -7.87 8.25 -7.55
C ARG A 121 -6.56 9.01 -7.70
N GLU A 122 -5.56 8.34 -8.25
CA GLU A 122 -4.32 8.97 -8.72
C GLU A 122 -4.42 9.32 -10.21
N GLU A 123 -3.89 10.48 -10.54
CA GLU A 123 -3.75 10.97 -11.90
C GLU A 123 -2.28 11.32 -12.18
N ASN A 124 -1.84 11.14 -13.41
CA ASN A 124 -0.62 11.75 -13.92
C ASN A 124 -0.98 12.58 -15.16
N PRO A 125 -1.19 13.90 -15.02
CA PRO A 125 -1.61 14.75 -16.12
C PRO A 125 -0.49 14.99 -17.15
N ASP A 126 0.77 14.73 -16.79
CA ASP A 126 1.90 14.96 -17.67
C ASP A 126 1.77 14.11 -18.96
N PRO A 127 1.96 14.71 -20.14
CA PRO A 127 1.78 14.02 -21.42
C PRO A 127 2.91 13.07 -21.80
N THR A 128 4.09 13.18 -21.16
CA THR A 128 5.30 12.45 -21.59
C THR A 128 6.11 11.86 -20.44
N ILE A 129 6.06 12.44 -19.24
CA ILE A 129 6.87 12.04 -18.10
C ILE A 129 6.04 11.13 -17.16
N PRO A 130 6.48 9.88 -16.91
CA PRO A 130 5.85 9.06 -15.88
C PRO A 130 6.14 9.63 -14.49
N ALA A 131 5.24 9.39 -13.55
CA ALA A 131 5.49 9.63 -12.14
C ALA A 131 5.87 8.33 -11.43
N GLU A 132 6.77 8.42 -10.45
CA GLU A 132 7.13 7.30 -9.58
C GLU A 132 6.89 7.70 -8.14
N VAL A 133 6.15 6.85 -7.42
CA VAL A 133 5.84 7.05 -6.01
C VAL A 133 6.27 5.83 -5.20
N VAL A 134 6.82 6.07 -4.02
CA VAL A 134 7.10 5.03 -3.03
C VAL A 134 5.91 4.98 -2.07
N ILE A 135 5.37 3.79 -1.83
CA ILE A 135 4.14 3.60 -1.06
C ILE A 135 4.43 2.71 0.13
N ALA A 136 3.96 3.10 1.32
CA ALA A 136 3.89 2.27 2.50
C ALA A 136 2.43 2.09 2.95
N ARG A 137 2.08 0.88 3.39
CA ARG A 137 0.74 0.51 3.83
C ARG A 137 0.77 -0.28 5.13
N SER A 138 -0.26 -0.13 5.95
CA SER A 138 -0.40 -0.88 7.21
C SER A 138 -0.85 -2.34 7.00
N THR A 139 -1.46 -2.65 5.85
CA THR A 139 -1.90 -4.01 5.49
C THR A 139 -0.86 -4.73 4.63
N GLN A 140 -0.77 -6.06 4.78
CA GLN A 140 0.16 -6.89 3.98
C GLN A 140 -0.35 -7.16 2.55
N GLU A 141 -1.66 -7.09 2.37
CA GLU A 141 -2.30 -7.23 1.07
C GLU A 141 -2.64 -5.85 0.51
N ALA A 142 -2.49 -5.70 -0.80
CA ALA A 142 -2.91 -4.51 -1.51
C ALA A 142 -4.43 -4.52 -1.66
N ILE A 143 -5.13 -3.94 -0.68
CA ILE A 143 -6.58 -3.79 -0.74
C ILE A 143 -6.89 -2.70 -1.77
N VAL A 144 -7.71 -3.05 -2.77
CA VAL A 144 -8.25 -2.12 -3.75
C VAL A 144 -9.71 -2.48 -3.96
N VAL A 145 -10.60 -1.57 -3.55
CA VAL A 145 -12.03 -1.69 -3.79
C VAL A 145 -12.42 -0.63 -4.81
N ASN A 146 -12.75 -1.07 -6.03
CA ASN A 146 -13.17 -0.16 -7.11
C ASN A 146 -14.56 0.40 -6.85
N LEU A 147 -14.74 1.68 -7.16
CA LEU A 147 -15.95 2.44 -6.92
C LEU A 147 -16.46 3.10 -8.23
N PRO A 148 -17.78 3.30 -8.37
CA PRO A 148 -18.34 4.00 -9.53
C PRO A 148 -18.06 5.52 -9.52
N GLY A 149 -17.66 6.09 -8.37
CA GLY A 149 -17.46 7.53 -8.20
C GLY A 149 -16.74 7.87 -6.89
N LEU A 150 -16.27 9.12 -6.78
CA LEU A 150 -15.76 9.67 -5.53
C LEU A 150 -16.91 10.24 -4.70
N TYR A 151 -16.84 10.05 -3.39
CA TYR A 151 -17.78 10.58 -2.41
C TYR A 151 -17.05 10.89 -1.11
N PRO A 152 -17.54 11.84 -0.30
CA PRO A 152 -16.92 12.15 0.99
C PRO A 152 -17.06 10.98 1.97
N LEU A 153 -16.08 10.81 2.85
CA LEU A 153 -16.28 10.01 4.05
C LEU A 153 -17.18 10.77 5.03
N SER A 154 -18.20 10.09 5.54
CA SER A 154 -19.15 10.59 6.54
C SER A 154 -18.56 10.60 7.95
#